data_AF-A0A0M2GG01-F1
#
_entry.id   AF-A0A0M2GG01-F1
#
_cell.length_a   1.000
_cell.length_b   1.000
_cell.length_c   1.000
_cell.angle_alpha   90.00
_cell.angle_beta   90.00
_cell.angle_gamma   90.00
#
_symmetry.space_group_name_H-M   'P 1'
#
loop_
_entity.id
_entity.type
_entity.pdbx_description
1 polymer ?
#
loop_
_entity_poly.entity_id
_entity_poly.type
_entity_poly.pdbx_seq_one_letter_code
_entity_poly.pdbx_strand_id
1 'polypeptide(L)'
;DTCAAFLRRAAAFFTAAGIDHIERVLTDNAWPYRKSFAWRQALADLGATGKLTRAYRPQTNGKVERFNRTLLDEWAYLRPYTSNDERTAALADFLHTYNHHRCHTALAGQPPITRVNNAAGQY
;
A
#
# COMPACT_ATOMS: atom_id res chain seq x y z
N ASP A 1 17.32 -3.38 -4.77
CA ASP A 1 16.39 -3.57 -5.91
C ASP A 1 14.95 -3.87 -5.51
N THR A 2 14.68 -4.68 -4.48
CA THR A 2 13.32 -5.11 -4.10
C THR A 2 12.34 -3.96 -3.83
N CYS A 3 12.70 -2.94 -3.05
CA CYS A 3 11.82 -1.79 -2.76
C CYS A 3 11.51 -0.96 -4.02
N ALA A 4 12.50 -0.74 -4.89
CA ALA A 4 12.33 0.00 -6.13
C ALA A 4 11.40 -0.76 -7.09
N ALA A 5 11.61 -2.08 -7.22
CA ALA A 5 10.73 -2.93 -8.02
C ALA A 5 9.30 -2.96 -7.47
N PHE A 6 9.15 -3.00 -6.14
CA PHE A 6 7.83 -2.89 -5.49
C PHE A 6 7.15 -1.56 -5.82
N LEU A 7 7.86 -0.44 -5.69
CA LEU A 7 7.29 0.89 -6.00
C LEU A 7 6.80 0.97 -7.45
N ARG A 8 7.57 0.46 -8.41
CA ARG A 8 7.16 0.45 -9.83
C ARG A 8 5.91 -0.40 -10.07
N ARG A 9 5.82 -1.58 -9.45
CA ARG A 9 4.61 -2.42 -9.53
C ARG A 9 3.40 -1.74 -8.89
N ALA A 10 3.60 -1.09 -7.74
CA ALA A 10 2.54 -0.33 -7.08
C ALA A 10 2.05 0.84 -7.96
N ALA A 11 2.98 1.58 -8.59
CA ALA A 11 2.62 2.64 -9.52
C ALA A 11 1.80 2.11 -10.71
N ALA A 12 2.25 1.03 -11.36
CA ALA A 12 1.50 0.40 -12.45
C ALA A 12 0.10 -0.07 -12.02
N PHE A 13 -0.03 -0.64 -10.81
CA PHE A 13 -1.32 -1.00 -10.24
C PHE A 13 -2.24 0.21 -10.05
N PHE A 14 -1.73 1.31 -9.50
CA PHE A 14 -2.51 2.54 -9.30
C PHE A 14 -2.93 3.18 -10.63
N THR A 15 -2.04 3.20 -11.63
CA THR A 15 -2.38 3.67 -12.98
C THR A 15 -3.50 2.86 -13.60
N ALA A 16 -3.47 1.53 -13.48
CA ALA A 16 -4.55 0.66 -13.95
C ALA A 16 -5.89 0.90 -13.21
N ALA A 17 -5.84 1.47 -11.99
CA ALA A 17 -7.00 1.85 -11.20
C ALA A 17 -7.43 3.33 -11.41
N GLY A 18 -6.86 4.03 -12.39
CA GLY A 18 -7.21 5.43 -12.71
C GLY A 18 -6.46 6.49 -11.90
N ILE A 19 -5.47 6.10 -11.09
CA ILE A 19 -4.56 7.02 -10.39
C ILE A 19 -3.28 7.10 -11.22
N ASP A 20 -3.24 8.05 -12.16
CA ASP A 20 -2.16 8.24 -13.11
C ASP A 20 -0.89 8.86 -12.48
N HIS A 21 -1.04 9.59 -11.38
CA HIS A 21 0.07 10.30 -10.75
C HIS A 21 0.21 10.03 -9.24
N ILE A 22 1.44 9.73 -8.82
CA ILE A 22 1.84 9.61 -7.41
C ILE A 22 2.72 10.82 -7.06
N GLU A 23 2.18 11.78 -6.34
CA GLU A 23 2.94 12.98 -5.96
C GLU A 23 4.04 12.67 -4.93
N ARG A 24 3.74 11.81 -3.95
CA ARG A 24 4.60 11.57 -2.78
C ARG A 24 4.51 10.14 -2.29
N VAL A 25 5.65 9.60 -1.88
CA VAL A 25 5.77 8.27 -1.26
C VAL A 25 6.36 8.44 0.14
N LEU A 26 5.56 8.14 1.17
CA LEU A 26 6.00 8.19 2.57
C LEU A 26 6.44 6.79 3.03
N THR A 27 7.67 6.68 3.54
CA THR A 27 8.23 5.45 4.11
C THR A 27 8.80 5.70 5.50
N ASP A 28 9.15 4.63 6.22
CA ASP A 28 9.97 4.73 7.42
C ASP A 28 11.43 5.12 7.07
N ASN A 29 12.28 5.16 8.10
CA ASN A 29 13.68 5.55 7.99
C ASN A 29 14.62 4.37 7.66
N ALA A 30 14.12 3.24 7.18
CA ALA A 30 14.97 2.11 6.85
C ALA A 30 16.00 2.45 5.76
N TRP A 31 17.16 1.80 5.83
CA TRP A 31 18.28 2.06 4.93
C TRP A 31 17.92 2.00 3.42
N PRO A 32 17.11 1.03 2.93
CA PRO A 32 16.75 0.96 1.52
C PRO A 32 16.08 2.24 1.00
N TYR A 33 15.17 2.84 1.77
CA TYR A 33 14.46 4.04 1.36
C TYR A 33 15.30 5.31 1.45
N ARG A 34 16.36 5.30 2.28
CA ARG A 34 17.24 6.44 2.51
C ARG A 34 18.45 6.49 1.59
N LYS A 35 19.02 5.33 1.25
CA LYS A 35 20.37 5.24 0.66
C LYS A 35 20.39 4.55 -0.70
N SER A 36 19.42 3.70 -1.01
CA SER A 36 19.41 2.98 -2.28
C SER A 36 19.34 3.94 -3.47
N PHE A 37 20.24 3.75 -4.45
CA PHE A 37 20.19 4.47 -5.73
C PHE A 37 18.98 4.01 -6.56
N ALA A 38 18.72 2.71 -6.62
CA ALA A 38 17.57 2.16 -7.34
C ALA A 38 16.23 2.72 -6.84
N TRP A 39 16.09 2.92 -5.53
CA TRP A 39 14.90 3.55 -4.93
C TRP A 39 14.74 5.01 -5.39
N ARG A 40 15.82 5.81 -5.31
CA ARG A 40 15.83 7.20 -5.76
C ARG A 40 15.51 7.32 -7.25
N GLN A 41 16.06 6.42 -8.07
CA GLN A 41 15.75 6.36 -9.50
C GLN A 41 14.28 6.04 -9.76
N ALA A 42 13.71 5.05 -9.06
CA ALA A 42 12.30 4.72 -9.21
C ALA A 42 11.36 5.88 -8.84
N LEU A 43 11.70 6.65 -7.80
CA LEU A 43 10.97 7.89 -7.46
C LEU A 43 11.08 8.93 -8.57
N ALA A 44 12.29 9.16 -9.10
CA ALA A 44 12.54 10.12 -10.17
C ALA A 44 11.78 9.76 -11.46
N ASP A 45 11.81 8.48 -11.86
CA ASP A 45 11.10 8.00 -13.05
C ASP A 45 9.58 8.17 -12.94
N LEU A 46 9.04 8.12 -11.71
CA LEU A 46 7.62 8.35 -11.44
C LEU A 46 7.27 9.84 -11.25
N GLY A 47 8.27 10.73 -11.22
CA GLY A 47 8.06 12.13 -10.83
C GLY A 47 7.62 12.32 -9.37
N ALA A 48 7.82 11.31 -8.52
CA ALA A 48 7.32 11.28 -7.15
C ALA A 48 8.36 11.79 -6.15
N THR A 49 7.91 12.52 -5.12
CA THR A 49 8.79 12.94 -4.02
C THR A 49 8.79 11.90 -2.89
N GLY A 50 9.97 11.35 -2.59
CA GLY A 50 10.17 10.52 -1.39
C GLY A 50 10.07 11.35 -0.10
N LYS A 51 9.32 10.85 0.88
CA LYS A 51 9.21 11.41 2.24
C LYS A 51 9.51 10.31 3.25
N LEU A 52 10.14 10.70 4.35
CA LEU A 52 10.43 9.81 5.47
C LEU A 52 9.56 10.20 6.66
N THR A 53 9.15 9.22 7.46
CA THR A 53 8.55 9.50 8.77
C THR A 53 9.51 10.32 9.61
N ARG A 54 8.98 11.25 10.41
CA ARG A 54 9.80 12.02 11.33
C ARG A 54 10.33 11.09 12.41
N ALA A 55 11.61 11.23 12.76
CA ALA A 55 12.22 10.46 13.86
C ALA A 55 11.36 10.60 15.14
N TYR A 56 11.15 9.47 15.82
CA TYR A 56 10.33 9.37 17.03
C TYR A 56 8.85 9.77 16.87
N ARG A 57 8.31 9.73 15.64
CA ARG A 57 6.87 9.97 15.34
C ARG A 57 6.24 8.81 14.56
N PRO A 58 6.13 7.61 15.16
CA PRO A 58 5.62 6.41 14.50
C PRO A 58 4.15 6.54 14.05
N GLN A 59 3.40 7.48 14.63
CA GLN A 59 1.97 7.68 14.33
C GLN A 59 1.71 7.93 12.83
N THR A 60 2.70 8.50 12.12
CA THR A 60 2.61 8.76 10.67
C THR A 60 2.58 7.48 9.82
N ASN A 61 3.03 6.35 10.37
CA ASN A 61 2.98 5.05 9.71
C ASN A 61 1.75 4.21 10.13
N GLY A 62 0.90 4.76 11.01
CA GLY A 62 -0.19 4.01 11.65
C GLY A 62 -1.19 3.39 10.66
N LYS A 63 -1.33 3.95 9.45
CA LYS A 63 -2.17 3.35 8.39
C LYS A 63 -1.60 2.02 7.89
N VAL A 64 -0.30 1.97 7.60
CA VAL A 64 0.38 0.75 7.16
C VAL A 64 0.43 -0.26 8.31
N GLU A 65 0.73 0.19 9.52
CA GLU A 65 0.75 -0.69 10.70
C GLU A 65 -0.62 -1.32 10.99
N ARG A 66 -1.70 -0.54 10.86
CA ARG A 66 -3.07 -1.04 11.00
C ARG A 66 -3.40 -2.05 9.89
N PHE A 67 -3.07 -1.74 8.64
CA PHE A 67 -3.27 -2.67 7.53
C PHE A 67 -2.51 -3.98 7.73
N ASN A 68 -1.23 -3.91 8.11
CA ASN A 68 -0.41 -5.09 8.36
C ASN A 68 -0.99 -5.95 9.47
N ARG A 69 -1.51 -5.35 10.55
CA ARG A 69 -2.20 -6.10 11.60
C ARG A 69 -3.44 -6.82 11.05
N THR A 70 -4.31 -6.12 10.32
CA THR A 70 -5.49 -6.74 9.69
C THR A 70 -5.10 -7.88 8.74
N LEU A 71 -4.05 -7.70 7.95
CA LEU A 71 -3.53 -8.71 7.04
C LEU A 71 -2.97 -9.94 7.78
N LEU A 72 -2.37 -9.76 8.96
CA LEU A 72 -1.97 -10.89 9.80
C LEU A 72 -3.17 -11.62 10.37
N ASP A 73 -4.13 -10.89 10.94
CA ASP A 73 -5.28 -11.47 11.64
C ASP A 73 -6.27 -12.14 10.69
N GLU A 74 -6.46 -11.60 9.49
CA GLU A 74 -7.55 -11.99 8.58
C GLU A 74 -7.08 -12.69 7.32
N TRP A 75 -5.77 -12.77 7.09
CA TRP A 75 -5.22 -13.56 5.99
C TRP A 75 -4.13 -14.50 6.49
N ALA A 76 -3.04 -13.98 7.06
CA ALA A 76 -1.87 -14.80 7.33
C ALA A 76 -2.11 -15.89 8.38
N TYR A 77 -2.94 -15.58 9.38
CA TYR A 77 -3.26 -16.44 10.51
C TYR A 77 -4.76 -16.72 10.66
N LEU A 78 -5.57 -16.40 9.65
CA LEU A 78 -7.01 -16.66 9.66
C LEU A 78 -7.32 -18.15 9.89
N ARG A 79 -6.51 -19.02 9.27
CA ARG A 79 -6.61 -20.48 9.36
C ARG A 79 -5.23 -21.12 9.19
N PRO A 80 -5.04 -22.39 9.60
CA PRO A 80 -3.87 -23.15 9.19
C PRO A 80 -3.83 -23.30 7.66
N TYR A 81 -2.68 -23.02 7.06
CA TYR A 81 -2.39 -23.32 5.66
C TYR A 81 -1.42 -24.49 5.59
N THR A 82 -1.58 -25.34 4.59
CA THR A 82 -0.71 -26.49 4.36
C THR A 82 0.61 -26.11 3.69
N SER A 83 0.66 -24.96 3.01
CA SER A 83 1.87 -24.42 2.38
C SER A 83 1.86 -22.89 2.27
N ASN A 84 3.03 -22.31 2.01
CA ASN A 84 3.14 -20.88 1.70
C ASN A 84 2.48 -20.52 0.37
N ASP A 85 2.44 -21.45 -0.59
CA ASP A 85 1.79 -21.23 -1.89
C ASP A 85 0.29 -21.13 -1.74
N GLU A 86 -0.32 -22.00 -0.92
CA GLU A 86 -1.74 -21.93 -0.58
C GLU A 86 -2.06 -20.58 0.08
N ARG A 87 -1.26 -20.17 1.06
CA ARG A 87 -1.42 -18.87 1.72
C ARG A 87 -1.29 -17.71 0.72
N THR A 88 -0.34 -17.79 -0.21
CA THR A 88 -0.13 -16.76 -1.23
C THR A 88 -1.29 -16.69 -2.21
N ALA A 89 -1.84 -17.84 -2.62
CA ALA A 89 -3.02 -17.90 -3.50
C ALA A 89 -4.25 -17.23 -2.84
N ALA A 90 -4.44 -17.43 -1.54
CA ALA A 90 -5.53 -16.80 -0.79
C ALA A 90 -5.40 -15.27 -0.62
N LEU A 91 -4.22 -14.69 -0.87
CA LEU A 91 -3.99 -13.26 -0.68
C LEU A 91 -4.85 -12.41 -1.62
N ALA A 92 -5.06 -12.87 -2.86
CA ALA A 92 -5.83 -12.12 -3.86
C ALA A 92 -7.28 -11.92 -3.40
N ASP A 93 -7.93 -12.98 -2.92
CA ASP A 93 -9.31 -12.94 -2.42
C ASP A 93 -9.45 -12.07 -1.17
N PHE A 94 -8.47 -12.15 -0.26
CA PHE A 94 -8.41 -11.28 0.91
C PHE A 94 -8.30 -9.80 0.50
N LEU A 95 -7.39 -9.47 -0.42
CA LEU A 95 -7.20 -8.08 -0.89
C LEU A 95 -8.44 -7.56 -1.61
N HIS A 96 -9.13 -8.39 -2.40
CA HIS A 96 -10.40 -8.02 -3.02
C HIS A 96 -11.45 -7.71 -1.96
N THR A 97 -11.62 -8.61 -0.98
CA THR A 97 -12.55 -8.42 0.13
C THR A 97 -12.25 -7.16 0.92
N TYR A 98 -10.99 -6.95 1.28
CA TYR A 98 -10.53 -5.77 2.01
C TYR A 98 -10.82 -4.47 1.25
N ASN A 99 -10.50 -4.40 -0.04
CA ASN A 99 -10.62 -3.16 -0.82
C ASN A 99 -12.05 -2.84 -1.26
N HIS A 100 -12.87 -3.86 -1.53
CA HIS A 100 -14.19 -3.69 -2.16
C HIS A 100 -15.38 -3.91 -1.22
N HIS A 101 -15.22 -4.68 -0.15
CA HIS A 101 -16.35 -5.17 0.66
C HIS A 101 -16.22 -4.87 2.15
N ARG A 102 -14.98 -4.79 2.68
CA ARG A 102 -14.76 -4.60 4.11
C ARG A 102 -15.22 -3.22 4.56
N CYS A 103 -16.09 -3.18 5.57
CA CYS A 103 -16.50 -1.93 6.20
C CYS A 103 -15.37 -1.34 7.06
N HIS A 104 -15.06 -0.06 6.88
CA HIS A 104 -14.11 0.65 7.74
C HIS A 104 -14.82 1.73 8.57
N THR A 105 -14.69 1.68 9.90
CA THR A 105 -15.27 2.69 10.80
C THR A 105 -14.73 4.10 10.53
N ALA A 106 -13.44 4.21 10.21
CA ALA A 106 -12.82 5.47 9.79
C ALA A 106 -13.38 6.03 8.46
N LEU A 107 -14.11 5.22 7.70
CA LEU A 107 -14.76 5.58 6.44
C LEU A 107 -16.30 5.52 6.56
N ALA A 108 -16.85 5.71 7.77
CA ALA A 108 -18.30 5.64 8.02
C ALA A 108 -18.94 4.31 7.55
N GLY A 109 -18.20 3.20 7.67
CA GLY A 109 -18.63 1.88 7.26
C GLY A 109 -18.42 1.56 5.78
N GLN A 110 -17.90 2.49 4.98
CA GLN A 110 -17.65 2.27 3.55
C GLN A 110 -16.34 1.51 3.29
N PRO A 111 -16.25 0.76 2.17
CA PRO A 111 -15.02 0.08 1.79
C PRO A 111 -13.97 1.03 1.20
N PRO A 112 -12.67 0.68 1.23
CA PRO A 112 -11.58 1.56 0.78
C PRO A 112 -11.73 2.08 -0.64
N ILE A 113 -12.27 1.28 -1.57
CA ILE A 113 -12.46 1.69 -2.98
C ILE A 113 -13.32 2.95 -3.12
N THR A 114 -14.24 3.21 -2.20
CA THR A 114 -15.08 4.43 -2.23
C THR A 114 -14.27 5.73 -2.16
N ARG A 115 -12.99 5.66 -1.76
CA ARG A 115 -12.09 6.81 -1.66
C ARG A 115 -11.35 7.13 -2.96
N VAL A 116 -11.41 6.24 -3.96
CA VAL A 116 -10.60 6.34 -5.19
C VAL A 116 -11.30 7.11 -6.32
N ASN A 117 -12.54 7.56 -6.14
CA ASN A 117 -13.32 8.22 -7.21
C ASN A 117 -13.39 9.76 -7.14
N ASN A 118 -12.56 10.41 -6.33
CA ASN A 118 -12.47 11.88 -6.30
C ASN A 118 -11.27 12.39 -7.09
N ALA A 119 -11.16 12.00 -8.37
CA ALA A 119 -10.38 12.81 -9.30
C ALA A 119 -11.11 14.14 -9.46
N ALA A 120 -10.43 15.25 -9.18
CA ALA A 120 -10.98 16.58 -9.41
C ALA A 120 -11.27 16.75 -10.90
N GLY A 121 -12.53 16.61 -11.31
CA GLY A 121 -12.96 16.89 -12.68
C GLY A 121 -14.01 15.95 -13.24
N GLN A 122 -15.17 15.85 -12.58
CA GLN A 122 -16.44 15.51 -13.26
C GLN A 122 -17.61 16.21 -12.55
N TYR A 123 -17.85 17.47 -12.93
CA TYR A 123 -19.17 18.08 -13.17
C TYR A 123 -19.00 19.14 -14.25
#